data_AF-A0A915MTZ6-F1
#
_entry.id   AF-A0A915MTZ6-F1
#
_cell.length_a   1.000
_cell.length_b   1.000
_cell.length_c   1.000
_cell.angle_alpha   90.00
_cell.angle_beta   90.00
_cell.angle_gamma   90.00
#
_symmetry.space_group_name_H-M   'P 1'
#
loop_
_entity.id
_entity.type
_entity.pdbx_description
1 polymer ?
#
loop_
_entity_poly.entity_id
_entity_poly.type
_entity_poly.pdbx_seq_one_letter_code
_entity_poly.pdbx_strand_id
1 'polypeptide(L)'
;MAFSDDYAFLIEALIDLYSLNFDENLIKWAEQLQNKMDILFFDSTNNSGYFTSRAGDQSIFARIVDEQDGAEPCSTSIAISNLLRLSSLLDSKEFKQRAESVFLSNTWTERLNKFPFVVPKLLLPLYSLTNPQFQV
;
A
#
# COMPACT_ATOMS: atom_id res chain seq x y z
N MET A 1 2.58 -11.60 15.85
CA MET A 1 2.60 -10.29 16.52
C MET A 1 3.21 -9.27 15.57
N ALA A 2 2.51 -8.96 14.48
CA ALA A 2 2.88 -7.88 13.56
C ALA A 2 1.60 -7.38 12.90
N PHE A 3 1.47 -6.05 12.76
CA PHE A 3 0.35 -5.36 12.13
C PHE A 3 0.70 -4.97 10.69
N SER A 4 -0.28 -4.49 9.92
CA SER A 4 -0.04 -4.04 8.54
C SER A 4 0.97 -2.89 8.47
N ASP A 5 0.99 -2.00 9.46
CA ASP A 5 1.90 -0.85 9.51
C ASP A 5 3.36 -1.28 9.58
N ASP A 6 3.67 -2.32 10.37
CA ASP A 6 5.02 -2.89 10.48
C ASP A 6 5.56 -3.32 9.11
N TYR A 7 4.68 -3.92 8.29
CA TYR A 7 5.03 -4.32 6.93
C TYR A 7 5.15 -3.10 6.01
N ALA A 8 4.17 -2.21 6.03
CA ALA A 8 4.08 -1.08 5.12
C ALA A 8 5.33 -0.18 5.23
N PHE A 9 5.68 0.22 6.45
CA PHE A 9 6.83 1.10 6.69
C PHE A 9 8.18 0.41 6.49
N LEU A 10 8.29 -0.88 6.81
CA LEU A 10 9.53 -1.61 6.53
C LEU A 10 9.77 -1.73 5.02
N ILE A 11 8.72 -2.02 4.24
CA ILE A 11 8.81 -2.07 2.78
C ILE A 11 9.22 -0.69 2.23
N GLU A 12 8.59 0.40 2.70
CA GLU A 12 8.94 1.76 2.27
C GLU A 12 10.42 2.06 2.53
N ALA A 13 10.91 1.75 3.74
CA ALA A 13 12.30 1.94 4.12
C ALA A 13 13.27 1.11 3.27
N LEU A 14 12.92 -0.13 2.90
CA LEU A 14 13.76 -0.96 2.04
C LEU A 14 13.86 -0.39 0.61
N ILE A 15 12.77 0.12 0.06
CA ILE A 15 12.78 0.75 -1.26
C ILE A 15 13.58 2.06 -1.20
N ASP A 16 13.45 2.84 -0.14
CA ASP A 16 14.22 4.07 0.07
C ASP A 16 15.72 3.81 0.19
N LEU A 17 16.12 2.78 0.95
CA LEU A 17 17.53 2.38 1.06
C LEU A 17 18.10 1.90 -0.28
N TYR A 18 17.31 1.14 -1.06
CA TYR A 18 17.70 0.75 -2.40
C TYR A 18 17.97 1.95 -3.29
N SER A 19 17.16 3.01 -3.23
CA SER A 19 17.38 4.23 -4.01
C SER A 19 18.70 4.95 -3.70
N LEU A 20 19.35 4.63 -2.57
CA LEU A 20 20.64 5.21 -2.18
C LEU A 20 21.85 4.36 -2.59
N ASN A 21 21.74 3.04 -2.59
CA ASN A 21 22.88 2.14 -2.76
C ASN A 21 22.72 1.09 -3.87
N PHE A 22 21.54 0.97 -4.46
CA PHE A 22 21.18 0.00 -5.50
C PHE A 22 21.44 -1.47 -5.13
N ASP A 23 21.38 -1.83 -3.84
CA ASP A 23 21.48 -3.23 -3.39
C ASP A 23 20.20 -4.01 -3.72
N GLU A 24 20.27 -4.85 -4.75
CA GLU A 24 19.16 -5.69 -5.22
C GLU A 24 18.54 -6.58 -4.14
N ASN A 25 19.30 -6.95 -3.09
CA ASN A 25 18.77 -7.74 -1.99
C ASN A 25 17.67 -7.00 -1.22
N LEU A 26 17.75 -5.67 -1.16
CA LEU A 26 16.73 -4.83 -0.51
C LEU A 26 15.40 -4.90 -1.25
N ILE A 27 15.44 -4.80 -2.59
CA ILE A 27 14.22 -4.87 -3.41
C ILE A 27 13.64 -6.28 -3.42
N LYS A 28 14.49 -7.31 -3.50
CA LYS A 28 14.03 -8.70 -3.38
C LYS A 28 13.34 -8.94 -2.04
N TRP A 29 13.83 -8.35 -0.96
CA TRP A 29 13.20 -8.47 0.35
C TRP A 29 11.91 -7.65 0.44
N ALA A 30 11.89 -6.43 -0.09
CA ALA A 30 10.69 -5.60 -0.17
C ALA A 30 9.56 -6.31 -0.93
N GLU A 31 9.87 -6.96 -2.06
CA GLU A 31 8.93 -7.78 -2.82
C GLU A 31 8.37 -8.95 -2.00
N GLN A 32 9.22 -9.70 -1.30
CA GLN A 32 8.79 -10.81 -0.45
C GLN A 32 7.88 -10.33 0.69
N LEU A 33 8.20 -9.20 1.30
CA LEU A 33 7.40 -8.60 2.36
C LEU A 33 6.07 -8.08 1.82
N GLN A 34 6.04 -7.43 0.66
CA GLN A 34 4.81 -6.96 0.02
C GLN A 34 3.87 -8.13 -0.29
N ASN A 35 4.39 -9.20 -0.90
CA ASN A 35 3.60 -10.41 -1.15
C ASN A 35 3.02 -11.02 0.14
N LYS A 36 3.83 -11.04 1.22
CA LYS A 36 3.37 -11.52 2.51
C LYS A 36 2.34 -10.59 3.15
N MET A 37 2.50 -9.28 3.00
CA MET A 37 1.54 -8.28 3.47
C MET A 37 0.20 -8.45 2.75
N ASP A 38 0.20 -8.64 1.44
CA ASP A 38 -0.99 -8.92 0.63
C ASP A 38 -1.75 -10.14 1.16
N ILE A 39 -1.05 -11.25 1.42
CA ILE A 39 -1.65 -12.48 1.96
C ILE A 39 -2.28 -12.26 3.34
N LEU A 40 -1.62 -11.50 4.21
CA LEU A 40 -2.00 -11.39 5.62
C LEU A 40 -3.08 -10.32 5.86
N PHE A 41 -3.07 -9.25 5.08
CA PHE A 41 -3.77 -8.02 5.42
C PHE A 41 -4.68 -7.48 4.31
N PHE A 42 -4.50 -7.85 3.04
CA PHE A 42 -5.33 -7.29 1.96
C PHE A 42 -6.81 -7.67 2.12
N ASP A 43 -7.70 -6.70 1.96
CA ASP A 43 -9.14 -6.93 1.86
C ASP A 43 -9.50 -7.42 0.45
N SER A 44 -9.38 -8.71 0.22
CA SER A 44 -9.77 -9.34 -1.05
C SER A 44 -11.29 -9.30 -1.32
N THR A 45 -12.11 -8.92 -0.35
CA THR A 45 -13.58 -8.91 -0.51
C THR A 45 -14.03 -7.61 -1.17
N ASN A 46 -13.57 -6.47 -0.66
CA ASN A 46 -13.99 -5.15 -1.17
C ASN A 46 -12.87 -4.37 -1.87
N ASN A 47 -11.64 -4.90 -1.88
CA ASN A 47 -10.44 -4.17 -2.28
C ASN A 47 -10.29 -2.84 -1.55
N SER A 48 -10.75 -2.77 -0.29
CA SER A 48 -10.75 -1.53 0.50
C SER A 48 -9.38 -1.13 1.01
N GLY A 49 -8.34 -1.96 0.81
CA GLY A 49 -6.97 -1.70 1.26
C GLY A 49 -6.48 -2.82 2.16
N TYR A 50 -5.78 -2.44 3.23
CA TYR A 50 -5.14 -3.38 4.13
C TYR A 50 -5.73 -3.26 5.54
N PHE A 51 -6.18 -4.40 6.08
CA PHE A 51 -6.62 -4.49 7.46
C PHE A 51 -5.43 -4.29 8.40
N THR A 52 -5.65 -3.58 9.51
CA THR A 52 -4.62 -3.37 10.55
C THR A 52 -4.12 -4.69 11.13
N SER A 53 -5.02 -5.66 11.26
CA SER A 53 -4.78 -6.95 11.89
C SER A 53 -4.76 -8.12 10.91
N ARG A 54 -4.03 -9.17 11.29
CA ARG A 54 -3.82 -10.37 10.48
C ARG A 54 -5.12 -11.17 10.28
N ALA A 55 -5.31 -11.72 9.08
CA ALA A 55 -6.36 -12.69 8.82
C ALA A 55 -6.27 -13.91 9.77
N GLY A 56 -7.41 -14.33 10.32
CA GLY A 56 -7.50 -15.51 11.21
C GLY A 56 -7.02 -15.29 12.64
N ASP A 57 -6.78 -14.05 13.06
CA ASP A 57 -6.54 -13.74 14.49
C ASP A 57 -7.86 -13.86 15.29
N GLN A 58 -7.98 -14.93 16.07
CA GLN A 58 -9.18 -15.22 16.86
C GLN A 58 -9.39 -14.24 18.03
N SER A 59 -8.39 -13.44 18.38
CA SER A 59 -8.50 -12.42 19.43
C SER A 59 -9.19 -11.13 18.97
N ILE A 60 -9.37 -10.97 17.66
CA ILE A 60 -9.91 -9.74 17.05
C ILE A 60 -11.27 -10.05 16.43
N PHE A 61 -12.33 -9.50 17.03
CA PHE A 61 -13.72 -9.73 16.61
C PHE A 61 -14.07 -9.07 15.28
N ALA A 62 -13.50 -7.88 15.01
CA ALA A 62 -13.71 -7.16 13.76
C ALA A 62 -12.38 -6.56 13.29
N ARG A 63 -12.03 -6.81 12.04
CA ARG A 63 -10.86 -6.22 11.39
C ARG A 63 -11.29 -4.90 10.75
N ILE A 64 -10.46 -3.87 10.91
CA ILE A 64 -10.69 -2.56 10.32
C ILE A 64 -9.59 -2.26 9.32
N VAL A 65 -9.95 -1.62 8.21
CA VAL A 65 -9.00 -0.93 7.35
C VAL A 65 -8.89 0.49 7.90
N ASP A 66 -7.66 0.98 8.05
CA ASP A 66 -7.47 2.39 8.34
C ASP A 66 -7.62 3.20 7.05
N GLU A 67 -8.52 4.19 7.10
CA GLU A 67 -9.01 4.91 5.93
C GLU A 67 -8.71 6.42 5.99
N GLN A 68 -7.89 6.86 6.97
CA GLN A 68 -7.44 8.25 7.09
C GLN A 68 -5.95 8.32 7.42
N ASP A 69 -5.23 9.20 6.72
CA ASP A 69 -3.90 9.60 7.17
C ASP A 69 -4.08 10.61 8.32
N GLY A 70 -3.62 10.23 9.51
CA GLY A 70 -3.67 11.05 10.71
C GLY A 70 -2.34 11.77 10.97
N ALA A 71 -1.81 11.63 12.18
CA ALA A 71 -0.44 12.06 12.49
C ALA A 71 0.60 11.23 11.72
N GLU A 72 0.28 9.96 11.46
CA GLU A 72 1.03 9.04 10.61
C GLU A 72 0.16 8.66 9.40
N PRO A 73 0.76 8.42 8.22
CA PRO A 73 0.04 7.87 7.09
C PRO A 73 -0.53 6.48 7.42
N CYS A 74 -1.73 6.18 6.95
CA CYS A 74 -2.29 4.85 7.17
C CYS A 74 -1.52 3.79 6.35
N SER A 75 -1.47 2.54 6.84
CA SER A 75 -0.78 1.44 6.13
C SER A 75 -1.29 1.23 4.72
N THR A 76 -2.57 1.51 4.44
CA THR A 76 -3.11 1.41 3.08
C THR A 76 -2.45 2.44 2.15
N SER A 77 -2.31 3.70 2.58
CA SER A 77 -1.63 4.75 1.79
C SER A 77 -0.18 4.37 1.48
N ILE A 78 0.55 3.89 2.50
CA ILE A 78 1.95 3.47 2.35
C ILE A 78 2.07 2.24 1.44
N ALA A 79 1.24 1.21 1.65
CA ALA A 79 1.26 0.00 0.84
C ALA A 79 0.94 0.28 -0.63
N ILE A 80 -0.01 1.16 -0.93
CA ILE A 80 -0.31 1.56 -2.30
C ILE A 80 0.88 2.28 -2.94
N SER A 81 1.54 3.18 -2.19
CA SER A 81 2.77 3.83 -2.66
C SER A 81 3.87 2.80 -2.95
N ASN A 82 4.06 1.83 -2.06
CA ASN A 82 5.04 0.76 -2.23
C ASN A 82 4.73 -0.12 -3.45
N LEU A 83 3.47 -0.52 -3.65
CA LEU A 83 3.05 -1.30 -4.81
C LEU A 83 3.36 -0.58 -6.13
N LEU A 84 3.10 0.72 -6.23
CA LEU A 84 3.43 1.48 -7.44
C LEU A 84 4.94 1.57 -7.66
N ARG A 85 5.72 1.84 -6.61
CA ARG A 85 7.19 1.88 -6.70
C ARG A 85 7.76 0.52 -7.10
N LEU A 86 7.31 -0.56 -6.47
CA LEU A 86 7.72 -1.93 -6.82
C LEU A 86 7.27 -2.31 -8.23
N SER A 87 6.09 -1.88 -8.68
CA SER A 87 5.64 -2.12 -10.06
C SER A 87 6.56 -1.46 -11.08
N SER A 88 7.07 -0.25 -10.79
CA SER A 88 8.02 0.47 -11.65
C SER A 88 9.40 -0.20 -11.64
N LEU A 89 9.90 -0.55 -10.45
CA LEU A 89 11.24 -1.14 -10.28
C LEU A 89 11.35 -2.58 -10.81
N LEU A 90 10.26 -3.35 -10.77
CA LEU A 90 10.24 -4.78 -11.11
C LEU A 90 9.46 -5.10 -12.39
N ASP A 91 8.91 -4.09 -13.08
CA ASP A 91 7.99 -4.25 -14.22
C ASP A 91 6.81 -5.20 -13.91
N SER A 92 6.33 -5.19 -12.66
CA SER A 92 5.23 -6.07 -12.22
C SER A 92 3.87 -5.44 -12.49
N LYS A 93 3.13 -6.03 -13.42
CA LYS A 93 1.73 -5.66 -13.71
C LYS A 93 0.82 -6.00 -12.54
N GLU A 94 1.12 -7.05 -11.80
CA GLU A 94 0.34 -7.53 -10.66
C GLU A 94 0.33 -6.48 -9.54
N PHE A 95 1.48 -5.89 -9.21
CA PHE A 95 1.55 -4.84 -8.20
C PHE A 95 0.83 -3.56 -8.64
N LYS A 96 0.95 -3.20 -9.92
CA LYS A 96 0.21 -2.07 -10.48
C LYS A 96 -1.31 -2.29 -10.40
N GLN A 97 -1.78 -3.46 -10.83
CA GLN A 97 -3.20 -3.83 -10.79
C GLN A 97 -3.73 -3.88 -9.35
N ARG A 98 -2.92 -4.35 -8.39
CA ARG A 98 -3.28 -4.33 -6.96
C ARG A 98 -3.50 -2.90 -6.50
N ALA A 99 -2.57 -1.99 -6.76
CA ALA A 99 -2.72 -0.58 -6.38
C ALA A 99 -3.96 0.05 -7.03
N GLU A 100 -4.16 -0.16 -8.33
CA GLU A 100 -5.33 0.32 -9.07
C GLU A 100 -6.65 -0.24 -8.50
N SER A 101 -6.69 -1.51 -8.10
CA SER A 101 -7.89 -2.13 -7.54
C SER A 101 -8.37 -1.43 -6.27
N VAL A 102 -7.44 -0.89 -5.46
CA VAL A 102 -7.80 -0.17 -4.24
C VAL A 102 -8.37 1.20 -4.58
N PHE A 103 -7.74 1.93 -5.51
CA PHE A 103 -8.25 3.21 -5.99
C PHE A 103 -9.64 3.11 -6.61
N LEU A 104 -9.89 2.04 -7.38
CA LEU A 104 -11.17 1.78 -8.04
C LEU A 104 -12.24 1.18 -7.12
N SER A 105 -11.90 0.85 -5.87
CA SER A 105 -12.90 0.39 -4.90
C SER A 105 -13.92 1.49 -4.61
N ASN A 106 -15.15 1.08 -4.29
CA ASN A 106 -16.21 2.02 -3.94
C ASN A 106 -15.84 2.88 -2.72
N THR A 107 -15.15 2.29 -1.74
CA THR A 107 -14.68 2.97 -0.52
C THR A 107 -13.79 4.16 -0.86
N TRP A 108 -12.75 3.94 -1.66
CA TRP A 108 -11.77 4.97 -2.00
C TRP A 108 -12.31 5.97 -3.01
N THR A 109 -13.11 5.52 -3.98
CA THR A 109 -13.76 6.41 -4.95
C THR A 109 -14.70 7.39 -4.26
N GLU A 110 -15.53 6.94 -3.31
CA GLU A 110 -16.42 7.82 -2.57
C GLU A 110 -15.64 8.81 -1.67
N ARG A 111 -14.61 8.31 -0.97
CA ARG A 111 -13.78 9.13 -0.08
C ARG A 111 -13.00 10.20 -0.82
N LEU A 112 -12.30 9.85 -1.90
CA LEU A 112 -11.49 10.80 -2.66
C LEU A 112 -12.35 11.91 -3.29
N ASN A 113 -13.60 11.58 -3.68
CA ASN A 113 -14.53 12.57 -4.19
C ASN A 113 -15.09 13.51 -3.11
N LYS A 114 -15.33 13.01 -1.88
CA LYS A 114 -15.93 13.81 -0.80
C LYS A 114 -14.90 14.55 0.06
N PHE A 115 -13.77 13.91 0.35
CA PHE A 115 -12.79 14.36 1.34
C PHE A 115 -11.34 14.04 0.91
N PRO A 116 -10.84 14.58 -0.22
CA PRO A 116 -9.49 14.24 -0.71
C PRO A 116 -8.36 14.60 0.27
N PHE A 117 -8.60 15.55 1.18
CA PHE A 117 -7.62 16.02 2.16
C PHE A 117 -7.38 15.06 3.32
N VAL A 118 -8.16 13.98 3.47
CA VAL A 118 -8.00 13.01 4.59
C VAL A 118 -6.97 11.92 4.28
N VAL A 119 -6.46 11.87 3.05
CA VAL A 119 -5.43 10.92 2.63
C VAL A 119 -4.36 11.58 1.74
N PRO A 120 -3.66 12.62 2.24
CA PRO A 120 -2.62 13.32 1.50
C PRO A 120 -1.52 12.41 0.94
N LYS A 121 -1.11 11.35 1.66
CA LYS A 121 -0.05 10.45 1.17
C LYS A 121 -0.54 9.62 -0.02
N LEU A 122 -1.84 9.33 -0.09
CA LEU A 122 -2.47 8.60 -1.19
C LEU A 122 -2.68 9.43 -2.46
N LEU A 123 -2.71 10.77 -2.35
CA LEU A 123 -2.86 11.65 -3.52
C LEU A 123 -1.65 11.59 -4.46
N LEU A 124 -0.44 11.42 -3.92
CA LEU A 124 0.79 11.29 -4.72
C LEU A 124 0.77 10.05 -5.63
N PRO A 125 0.55 8.81 -5.12
CA PRO A 125 0.43 7.64 -5.97
C PRO A 125 -0.75 7.74 -6.95
N LEU A 126 -1.89 8.31 -6.55
CA LEU A 126 -3.01 8.56 -7.49
C LEU A 126 -2.61 9.50 -8.64
N TYR A 127 -1.88 10.56 -8.34
CA TYR A 127 -1.38 11.49 -9.34
C TYR A 127 -0.43 10.80 -10.32
N SER A 128 0.46 9.93 -9.84
CA SER A 128 1.38 9.16 -10.71
C SER A 128 0.66 8.16 -11.62
N LEU A 129 -0.45 7.57 -11.18
CA LEU A 129 -1.27 6.67 -12.00
C LEU A 129 -2.00 7.44 -13.11
N THR A 130 -2.54 8.60 -12.78
CA THR A 130 -3.30 9.44 -13.72
C THR A 130 -2.39 10.23 -14.66
N ASN A 131 -1.12 10.44 -14.29
CA ASN A 131 -0.12 11.17 -15.08
C ASN A 131 1.17 10.33 -15.22
N PRO A 132 1.21 9.34 -16.13
CA PRO A 132 2.35 8.43 -16.28
C PRO A 132 3.67 9.11 -16.64
N GLN A 133 3.61 10.35 -17.12
CA GLN A 133 4.77 11.16 -17.51
C GLN A 133 5.64 11.58 -16.31
N PHE A 134 5.14 11.45 -15.08
CA PHE A 134 5.80 11.85 -13.84
C PHE A 134 6.14 10.65 -12.92
N GLN A 135 6.26 9.45 -13.48
CA GLN A 135 6.76 8.29 -12.73
C GLN A 135 8.25 8.51 -12.42
N VAL A 136 8.59 8.49 -11.13
CA VAL A 136 9.97 8.51 -10.62
C VAL A 136 10.50 7.09 -10.53
#